data_AF-A0ABD5X4X1-F1
#
_entry.id   AF-A0ABD5X4X1-F1
#
_cell.length_a   1.000
_cell.length_b   1.000
_cell.length_c   1.000
_cell.angle_alpha   90.00
_cell.angle_beta   90.00
_cell.angle_gamma   90.00
#
_symmetry.space_group_name_H-M   'P 1'
#
loop_
_entity.id
_entity.type
_entity.pdbx_description
1 polymer ?
#
loop_
_entity_poly.entity_id
_entity_poly.type
_entity_poly.pdbx_seq_one_letter_code
_entity_poly.pdbx_strand_id
1 'polypeptide(L)'
;MEPETTTVSIEVDGESDEFEIPLTLTNALSEGEESSADVVGNLALLGLAQQAHGIVHHGHGDVGDELEAAEEATLDEFEERFGQSFQEMTGHSH
;
A
#
# COMPACT_ATOMS: atom_id res chain seq x y z
N MET A 1 15.83 24.83 6.76
CA MET A 1 15.19 24.16 7.91
C MET A 1 14.92 22.75 7.47
N GLU A 2 15.21 21.78 8.33
CA GLU A 2 14.84 20.38 8.10
C GLU A 2 13.32 20.24 8.30
N PRO A 3 12.64 19.39 7.51
CA PRO A 3 11.21 19.17 7.69
C PRO A 3 10.93 18.49 9.03
N GLU A 4 9.77 18.79 9.63
CA GLU A 4 9.31 18.05 10.80
C GLU A 4 8.95 16.62 10.39
N THR A 5 9.43 15.66 11.17
CA THR A 5 9.25 14.22 10.94
C THR A 5 8.49 13.58 12.09
N THR A 6 7.96 12.39 11.81
CA THR A 6 7.44 11.49 12.84
C THR A 6 7.99 10.10 12.61
N THR A 7 8.16 9.36 13.70
CA THR A 7 8.65 7.99 13.70
C THR A 7 7.50 7.02 13.43
N VAL A 8 7.72 6.10 12.50
CA VAL A 8 6.86 4.96 12.21
C VAL A 8 7.56 3.71 12.69
N SER A 9 6.84 2.85 13.40
CA SER A 9 7.29 1.49 13.74
C SER A 9 6.34 0.48 13.10
N ILE A 10 6.88 -0.52 12.41
CA ILE A 10 6.14 -1.63 11.81
C ILE A 10 6.60 -2.92 12.48
N GLU A 11 5.66 -3.80 12.81
CA GLU A 11 5.93 -5.17 13.29
C GLU A 11 5.20 -6.18 12.40
N VAL A 12 5.93 -7.20 11.91
CA VAL A 12 5.40 -8.30 11.10
C VAL A 12 6.01 -9.60 11.62
N ASP A 13 5.19 -10.50 12.16
CA ASP A 13 5.59 -11.83 12.63
C ASP A 13 6.84 -11.86 13.54
N GLY A 14 7.00 -10.84 14.38
CA GLY A 14 8.13 -10.70 15.31
C GLY A 14 9.38 -10.04 14.73
N GLU A 15 9.35 -9.62 13.47
CA GLU A 15 10.31 -8.70 12.87
C GLU A 15 9.80 -7.27 12.97
N SER A 16 10.69 -6.30 13.19
CA SER A 16 10.33 -4.90 13.33
C SER A 16 11.24 -4.00 12.53
N ASP A 17 10.67 -2.94 11.95
CA ASP A 17 11.41 -1.85 11.31
C ASP A 17 10.93 -0.50 11.83
N GLU A 18 11.84 0.48 11.87
CA GLU A 18 11.56 1.83 12.34
C GLU A 18 12.19 2.87 11.39
N PHE A 19 11.39 3.84 10.96
CA PHE A 19 11.84 4.88 10.03
C PHE A 19 11.10 6.21 10.27
N GLU A 20 11.68 7.28 9.73
CA GLU A 20 11.16 8.65 9.85
C GLU A 20 10.44 9.06 8.56
N ILE A 21 9.27 9.69 8.68
CA ILE A 21 8.55 10.27 7.54
C ILE A 21 8.25 11.75 7.75
N PRO A 22 8.26 12.58 6.69
CA PRO A 22 7.92 14.01 6.81
C PRO A 22 6.43 14.22 7.11
N LEU A 23 6.12 14.86 8.24
CA LEU A 23 4.74 15.15 8.65
C LEU A 23 3.99 15.98 7.61
N THR A 24 4.67 16.92 6.95
CA THR A 24 4.06 17.76 5.91
C THR A 24 3.47 16.94 4.76
N LEU A 25 4.13 15.85 4.36
CA LEU A 25 3.62 14.99 3.28
C LEU A 25 2.51 14.08 3.79
N THR A 26 2.67 13.48 4.97
CA THR A 26 1.63 12.64 5.57
C THR A 26 0.32 13.39 5.78
N ASN A 27 0.39 14.63 6.29
CA ASN A 27 -0.77 15.50 6.47
C ASN A 27 -1.37 15.98 5.14
N ALA A 28 -0.58 16.06 4.07
CA ALA A 28 -1.09 16.42 2.75
C ALA A 28 -1.83 15.25 2.07
N LEU A 29 -1.53 14.01 2.48
CA LEU A 29 -2.14 12.79 1.95
C LEU A 29 -3.34 12.31 2.77
N SER A 30 -3.50 12.74 4.02
CA SER A 30 -4.62 12.37 4.87
C SER A 30 -5.96 12.92 4.34
N GLU A 31 -7.00 12.10 4.37
CA GLU A 31 -8.37 12.48 4.02
C GLU A 31 -9.29 12.43 5.26
N GLY A 32 -10.09 13.48 5.46
CA GLY A 32 -11.05 13.52 6.57
C GLY A 32 -10.40 13.49 7.95
N GLU A 33 -10.68 12.44 8.72
CA GLU A 33 -10.21 12.26 10.11
C GLU A 33 -9.08 11.22 10.23
N GLU A 34 -8.44 10.85 9.12
CA GLU A 34 -7.34 9.89 9.10
C GLU A 34 -6.16 10.33 9.96
N SER A 35 -5.63 9.39 10.76
CA SER A 35 -4.39 9.58 11.48
C SER A 35 -3.18 9.34 10.57
N SER A 36 -2.00 9.80 10.98
CA SER A 36 -0.75 9.49 10.27
C SER A 36 -0.50 7.99 10.13
N ALA A 37 -0.95 7.18 11.09
CA ALA A 37 -0.85 5.73 11.02
C ALA A 37 -1.78 5.14 9.95
N ASP A 38 -3.00 5.68 9.81
CA ASP A 38 -3.93 5.27 8.76
C ASP A 38 -3.35 5.53 7.37
N VAL A 39 -2.80 6.73 7.15
CA VAL A 39 -2.15 7.12 5.90
C VAL A 39 -0.99 6.19 5.55
N VAL A 40 -0.12 5.90 6.51
CA VAL A 40 1.03 5.00 6.28
C VAL A 40 0.57 3.58 5.99
N GLY A 41 -0.43 3.08 6.73
CA GLY A 41 -1.01 1.75 6.48
C GLY A 41 -1.67 1.66 5.10
N ASN A 42 -2.39 2.70 4.68
CA ASN A 42 -2.97 2.81 3.34
C ASN A 42 -1.89 2.76 2.26
N LEU A 43 -0.82 3.54 2.42
CA LEU A 43 0.30 3.56 1.47
C LEU A 43 1.01 2.21 1.39
N ALA A 44 1.16 1.50 2.51
CA ALA A 44 1.76 0.17 2.52
C ALA A 44 0.94 -0.83 1.69
N LEU A 45 -0.39 -0.89 1.90
CA LEU A 45 -1.25 -1.79 1.16
C LEU A 45 -1.39 -1.39 -0.32
N LEU A 46 -1.51 -0.09 -0.60
CA LEU A 46 -1.52 0.43 -1.97
C LEU A 46 -0.22 0.08 -2.71
N GLY A 47 0.93 0.25 -2.05
CA GLY A 47 2.23 -0.09 -2.61
C GLY A 47 2.35 -1.59 -2.91
N LEU A 48 1.88 -2.45 -2.01
CA LEU A 48 1.88 -3.89 -2.20
C LEU A 48 0.98 -4.29 -3.38
N ALA A 49 -0.24 -3.76 -3.46
CA ALA A 49 -1.16 -4.00 -4.58
C ALA A 49 -0.58 -3.57 -5.92
N GLN A 50 0.06 -2.38 -5.99
CA GLN A 50 0.73 -1.90 -7.19
C GLN A 50 1.88 -2.82 -7.64
N GLN A 51 2.68 -3.31 -6.70
CA GLN A 51 3.80 -4.21 -7.02
C GLN A 51 3.31 -5.60 -7.44
N ALA A 52 2.32 -6.15 -6.75
CA ALA A 52 1.70 -7.43 -7.11
C ALA A 52 1.11 -7.37 -8.52
N HIS A 53 0.29 -6.34 -8.81
CA HIS A 53 -0.30 -6.11 -10.14
C HIS A 53 0.76 -5.93 -11.23
N GLY A 54 1.83 -5.18 -10.92
CA GLY A 54 2.97 -5.01 -11.81
C GLY A 54 3.65 -6.34 -12.15
N ILE A 55 3.83 -7.23 -11.17
CA ILE A 55 4.47 -8.53 -11.36
C ILE A 55 3.59 -9.44 -12.20
N VAL A 56 2.30 -9.57 -11.86
CA VAL A 56 1.40 -10.52 -12.53
C VAL A 56 1.05 -10.06 -13.94
N HIS A 57 0.67 -8.80 -14.12
CA HIS A 57 0.14 -8.33 -15.40
C HIS A 57 1.15 -7.61 -16.30
N HIS A 58 2.27 -7.15 -15.74
CA HIS A 58 3.30 -6.42 -16.50
C HIS A 58 4.69 -7.09 -16.47
N GLY A 59 4.82 -8.23 -15.77
CA GLY A 59 6.00 -9.09 -15.82
C GLY A 59 6.23 -9.69 -17.22
N HIS A 60 7.48 -10.01 -17.54
CA HIS A 60 7.83 -10.68 -18.79
C HIS A 60 7.92 -12.19 -18.55
N GLY A 61 6.88 -12.94 -18.90
CA GLY A 61 6.84 -14.41 -18.82
C GLY A 61 5.52 -14.96 -18.27
N ASP A 62 5.42 -16.28 -18.18
CA ASP A 62 4.35 -16.96 -17.44
C ASP A 62 4.58 -16.75 -15.94
N VAL A 63 3.58 -16.20 -15.26
CA VAL A 63 3.54 -16.06 -13.82
C VAL A 63 2.88 -17.32 -13.26
N GLY A 64 3.42 -17.89 -12.18
CA GLY A 64 2.87 -19.13 -11.61
C GLY A 64 1.61 -18.86 -10.78
N ASP A 65 0.72 -19.85 -10.71
CA ASP A 65 -0.56 -19.82 -9.99
C ASP A 65 -0.48 -19.25 -8.55
N GLU A 66 0.66 -19.44 -7.87
CA GLU A 66 0.88 -18.91 -6.51
C GLU A 66 0.92 -17.38 -6.47
N LEU A 67 1.55 -16.74 -7.45
CA LEU A 67 1.65 -15.29 -7.53
C LEU A 67 0.33 -14.66 -7.97
N GLU A 68 -0.41 -15.32 -8.87
CA GLU A 68 -1.76 -14.90 -9.24
C GLU A 68 -2.71 -14.95 -8.03
N ALA A 69 -2.65 -16.03 -7.24
CA ALA A 69 -3.44 -16.15 -6.01
C ALA A 69 -3.04 -15.12 -4.94
N ALA A 70 -1.73 -14.80 -4.82
CA ALA A 70 -1.25 -13.77 -3.90
C ALA A 70 -1.70 -12.36 -4.31
N GLU A 71 -1.73 -12.07 -5.61
CA GLU A 71 -2.30 -10.83 -6.13
C GLU A 71 -3.79 -10.74 -5.80
N GLU A 72 -4.58 -11.78 -6.12
CA GLU A 72 -6.02 -11.81 -5.84
C GLU A 72 -6.30 -11.53 -4.36
N ALA A 73 -5.61 -12.22 -3.45
CA ALA A 73 -5.74 -11.98 -2.02
C ALA A 73 -5.36 -10.54 -1.60
N THR A 74 -4.35 -9.95 -2.24
CA THR A 74 -3.95 -8.56 -1.96
C THR A 74 -5.02 -7.57 -2.44
N LEU A 75 -5.66 -7.84 -3.58
CA LEU A 75 -6.72 -7.01 -4.13
C LEU A 75 -8.01 -7.10 -3.29
N ASP A 76 -8.32 -8.29 -2.74
CA ASP A 76 -9.42 -8.48 -1.80
C ASP A 76 -9.23 -7.64 -0.52
N GLU A 77 -8.05 -7.70 0.10
CA GLU A 77 -7.72 -6.89 1.28
C GLU A 77 -7.72 -5.38 0.95
N PHE A 78 -7.29 -5.01 -0.26
CA PHE A 78 -7.36 -3.64 -0.73
C PHE A 78 -8.83 -3.17 -0.82
N GLU A 79 -9.71 -3.96 -1.43
CA GLU A 79 -11.14 -3.64 -1.51
C GLU A 79 -11.80 -3.51 -0.15
N GLU A 80 -11.49 -4.41 0.79
CA GLU A 80 -11.99 -4.33 2.17
C GLU A 80 -11.54 -3.03 2.85
N ARG A 81 -10.28 -2.65 2.67
CA ARG A 81 -9.70 -1.45 3.32
C ARG A 81 -10.23 -0.14 2.73
N PHE A 82 -10.31 -0.06 1.40
CA PHE A 82 -10.60 1.21 0.71
C PHE A 82 -12.06 1.34 0.27
N GLY A 83 -12.86 0.26 0.31
CA GLY A 83 -14.25 0.25 -0.13
C GLY A 83 -14.43 0.43 -1.65
N GLN A 84 -13.36 0.32 -2.42
CA GLN A 84 -13.32 0.41 -3.87
C GLN A 84 -12.27 -0.55 -4.42
N SER A 85 -12.49 -1.07 -5.63
CA SER A 85 -11.49 -1.91 -6.29
C SER A 85 -10.22 -1.15 -6.62
N PHE A 86 -9.09 -1.86 -6.66
CA PHE A 86 -7.81 -1.31 -7.10
C PHE A 86 -7.93 -0.67 -8.50
N GLN A 87 -8.68 -1.30 -9.40
CA GLN A 87 -8.91 -0.81 -10.76
C GLN A 87 -9.69 0.51 -10.76
N GLU A 88 -10.74 0.64 -9.93
CA GLU A 88 -11.52 1.88 -9.79
C GLU A 88 -10.68 3.01 -9.21
N MET A 89 -9.88 2.73 -8.18
CA MET A 89 -9.08 3.75 -7.51
C MET A 89 -7.91 4.24 -8.38
N THR A 90 -7.25 3.34 -9.10
CA THR A 90 -6.04 3.68 -9.89
C THR A 90 -6.35 4.04 -11.33
N GLY A 91 -7.55 3.74 -11.83
CA GLY A 91 -7.88 3.85 -13.25
C GLY A 91 -7.20 2.81 -14.12
N HIS A 92 -6.58 1.77 -13.54
CA HIS A 92 -6.08 0.61 -14.27
C HIS A 92 -7.24 -0.30 -14.65
N SER A 93 -7.98 0.06 -15.70
CA SER A 93 -8.82 -0.89 -16.43
C SER A 93 -7.93 -1.65 -17.41
N HIS A 94 -7.78 -2.96 -17.21
CA HIS A 94 -7.23 -3.86 -18.25
C HIS A 94 -8.33 -4.32 -19.19
#